data_AF-A0A6B2UTL0-F1
#
_entry.id   AF-A0A6B2UTL0-F1
#
_cell.length_a   1.000
_cell.length_b   1.000
_cell.length_c   1.000
_cell.angle_alpha   90.00
_cell.angle_beta   90.00
_cell.angle_gamma   90.00
#
_symmetry.space_group_name_H-M   'P 1'
#
loop_
_entity.id
_entity.type
_entity.pdbx_description
1 polymer ?
#
loop_
_entity_poly.entity_id
_entity_poly.type
_entity_poly.pdbx_seq_one_letter_code
_entity_poly.pdbx_strand_id
1 'polypeptide(L)'
;MHFCHWWEDEHGGRYLIPGCNSRATDPDSTACTCPSLARQLDAARRSIERLQRAAQGRTEWHDAVVRAVYDHPDGVQIMKAAADAAA
;
A
#
# COMPACT_ATOMS: atom_id res chain seq x y z
N MET A 1 5.49 -22.77 -13.67
CA MET A 1 4.60 -22.92 -14.84
C MET A 1 3.60 -21.78 -14.81
N HIS A 2 3.73 -20.81 -15.71
CA HIS A 2 2.88 -19.61 -15.77
C HIS A 2 1.79 -19.83 -16.81
N PHE A 3 0.64 -20.34 -16.37
CA PHE A 3 -0.51 -20.52 -17.26
C PHE A 3 -1.40 -19.28 -17.17
N CYS A 4 -1.72 -18.68 -18.32
CA CYS A 4 -2.86 -17.78 -18.40
C CYS A 4 -4.12 -18.63 -18.16
N HIS A 5 -4.96 -18.23 -17.21
CA HIS A 5 -6.26 -18.86 -17.05
C HIS A 5 -7.20 -18.32 -18.12
N TRP A 6 -7.69 -19.23 -18.96
CA TRP A 6 -8.67 -18.95 -19.99
C TRP A 6 -9.97 -19.65 -19.62
N TRP A 7 -11.07 -18.98 -19.87
CA TRP A 7 -12.39 -19.60 -19.88
C TRP A 7 -12.76 -19.89 -21.32
N GLU A 8 -13.09 -21.14 -21.62
CA GLU A 8 -13.64 -21.55 -22.90
C GLU A 8 -15.16 -21.67 -22.75
N ASP A 9 -15.91 -21.03 -23.63
CA ASP A 9 -17.34 -21.27 -23.72
C ASP A 9 -17.62 -22.54 -24.55
N GLU A 10 -18.81 -23.12 -24.41
CA GLU A 10 -19.21 -24.32 -25.15
C GLU A 10 -19.39 -24.09 -26.66
N HIS A 11 -19.22 -22.85 -27.12
CA HIS A 11 -19.34 -22.40 -28.51
C HIS A 11 -17.98 -22.07 -29.14
N GLY A 12 -16.87 -22.38 -28.47
CA GLY A 12 -15.50 -22.19 -28.96
C GLY A 12 -14.92 -20.79 -28.75
N GLY A 13 -15.61 -19.92 -28.02
CA GLY A 13 -15.09 -18.64 -27.55
C GLY A 13 -14.08 -18.84 -26.42
N ARG A 14 -12.95 -18.12 -26.48
CA ARG A 14 -11.88 -18.18 -25.47
C ARG A 14 -11.65 -16.80 -24.86
N TYR A 15 -11.92 -16.69 -23.56
CA TYR A 15 -11.90 -15.43 -22.82
C TYR A 15 -10.80 -15.43 -21.75
N LEU A 16 -10.08 -14.33 -21.65
CA LEU A 16 -9.07 -14.15 -20.60
C LEU A 16 -9.75 -13.85 -19.26
N ILE A 17 -9.38 -14.59 -18.21
CA ILE A 17 -9.91 -14.32 -16.87
C ILE A 17 -9.42 -12.94 -16.41
N PRO A 18 -10.31 -12.02 -15.98
CA PRO A 18 -9.93 -10.71 -15.47
C PRO A 18 -8.87 -10.81 -14.35
N GLY A 19 -7.81 -9.99 -14.42
CA GLY A 19 -6.68 -10.02 -13.48
C GLY A 19 -5.46 -10.84 -13.96
N CYS A 20 -5.52 -11.45 -15.14
CA CYS A 20 -4.43 -12.18 -15.81
C CYS A 20 -3.72 -11.34 -16.90
N ASN A 21 -3.50 -10.05 -16.67
CA ASN A 21 -3.06 -9.13 -17.73
C ASN A 21 -1.58 -8.77 -17.64
N SER A 22 -0.73 -9.66 -18.13
CA SER A 22 0.56 -9.27 -18.74
C SER A 22 0.44 -9.10 -20.25
N ARG A 23 -0.44 -9.87 -20.91
CA ARG A 23 -0.65 -9.80 -22.38
C ARG A 23 -1.59 -8.69 -22.88
N ALA A 24 -2.46 -8.15 -22.03
CA ALA A 24 -3.36 -7.08 -22.45
C ALA A 24 -2.64 -5.74 -22.73
N THR A 25 -1.46 -5.56 -22.13
CA THR A 25 -0.62 -4.36 -22.29
C THR A 25 0.64 -4.61 -23.11
N ASP A 26 1.04 -5.87 -23.30
CA ASP A 26 2.22 -6.28 -24.06
C ASP A 26 1.91 -7.58 -24.85
N PRO A 27 1.63 -7.49 -26.16
CA PRO A 27 1.25 -8.64 -26.97
C PRO A 27 2.38 -9.68 -27.13
N ASP A 28 3.64 -9.27 -26.96
CA ASP A 28 4.82 -10.13 -27.08
C ASP A 28 5.22 -10.80 -25.76
N SER A 29 4.54 -10.43 -24.67
CA SER A 29 4.75 -11.04 -23.36
C SER A 29 4.44 -12.55 -23.39
N THR A 30 5.44 -13.35 -23.07
CA THR A 30 5.30 -14.81 -22.86
C THR A 30 4.96 -15.17 -21.41
N ALA A 31 5.12 -14.21 -20.49
CA ALA A 31 4.75 -14.38 -19.10
C ALA A 31 3.24 -14.21 -18.96
N CYS A 32 2.57 -15.15 -18.30
CA CYS A 32 1.19 -15.02 -17.83
C CYS A 32 1.22 -14.85 -16.31
N THR A 33 1.28 -13.61 -15.83
CA THR A 33 1.32 -13.34 -14.38
C THR A 33 -0.07 -13.02 -13.87
N CYS A 34 -0.87 -14.06 -13.60
CA CYS A 34 -2.04 -13.93 -12.76
C CYS A 34 -1.59 -14.09 -11.29
N PRO A 35 -1.45 -13.02 -10.49
CA PRO A 35 -1.44 -13.20 -9.05
C PRO A 35 -2.78 -13.79 -8.65
N SER A 36 -2.77 -15.02 -8.11
CA SER A 36 -3.99 -15.64 -7.58
C SER A 36 -4.63 -14.70 -6.54
N LEU A 37 -5.95 -14.80 -6.35
CA LEU A 37 -6.64 -14.02 -5.32
C LEU A 37 -5.97 -14.15 -3.95
N ALA A 38 -5.47 -15.35 -3.60
CA ALA A 38 -4.69 -15.57 -2.40
C ALA A 38 -3.38 -14.74 -2.36
N ARG A 39 -2.65 -14.65 -3.47
CA ARG A 39 -1.43 -13.83 -3.57
C ARG A 39 -1.73 -12.34 -3.49
N GLN A 40 -2.83 -11.89 -4.10
CA GLN A 40 -3.27 -10.49 -4.03
C GLN A 40 -3.69 -10.12 -2.61
N LEU A 41 -4.46 -10.99 -1.94
CA LEU A 41 -4.87 -10.81 -0.55
C LEU A 41 -3.67 -10.74 0.40
N ASP A 42 -2.71 -11.64 0.22
CA ASP A 42 -1.48 -11.70 0.99
C ASP A 42 -0.61 -10.44 0.79
N ALA A 43 -0.50 -9.95 -0.46
CA ALA A 43 0.17 -8.67 -0.75
C ALA A 43 -0.56 -7.47 -0.12
N ALA A 44 -1.89 -7.44 -0.18
CA ALA A 44 -2.70 -6.38 0.42
C ALA A 44 -2.53 -6.36 1.95
N ARG A 45 -2.57 -7.52 2.61
CA ARG A 45 -2.32 -7.67 4.06
C ARG A 45 -0.96 -7.13 4.47
N ARG A 46 0.11 -7.52 3.77
CA ARG A 46 1.46 -6.98 4.01
C ARG A 46 1.53 -5.46 3.84
N SER A 47 0.84 -4.92 2.84
CA SER A 47 0.80 -3.47 2.62
C SER A 47 0.11 -2.76 3.78
N ILE A 48 -1.01 -3.29 4.26
CA ILE A 48 -1.73 -2.78 5.43
C ILE A 48 -0.83 -2.79 6.66
N GLU A 49 -0.20 -3.93 6.98
CA GLU A 49 0.71 -4.05 8.14
C GLU A 49 1.87 -3.06 8.07
N ARG A 50 2.48 -2.88 6.89
CA ARG A 50 3.56 -1.90 6.68
C ARG A 50 3.06 -0.47 6.91
N LEU A 51 1.89 -0.12 6.37
CA LEU A 51 1.31 1.21 6.55
C LEU A 51 0.92 1.48 8.00
N GLN A 52 0.39 0.48 8.70
CA GLN A 52 0.08 0.56 10.13
C GLN A 52 1.33 0.80 10.97
N ARG A 53 2.40 0.02 10.75
CA ARG A 53 3.68 0.24 11.44
C ARG A 53 4.27 1.63 11.16
N ALA A 54 4.21 2.08 9.91
CA ALA A 54 4.68 3.41 9.55
C ALA A 54 3.83 4.52 10.21
N ALA A 55 2.53 4.33 10.35
CA ALA A 55 1.65 5.26 11.06
C ALA A 55 1.96 5.28 12.57
N GLN A 56 2.09 4.11 13.19
CA GLN A 56 2.47 3.97 14.60
C GLN A 56 3.79 4.67 14.89
N GLY A 57 4.84 4.42 14.10
CA GLY A 57 6.14 5.07 14.29
C GLY A 57 6.08 6.59 14.15
N ARG A 58 5.23 7.13 13.26
CA ARG A 58 5.00 8.59 13.16
C ARG A 58 4.30 9.14 14.40
N THR A 59 3.28 8.45 14.90
CA THR A 59 2.56 8.84 16.12
C THR A 59 3.49 8.80 17.33
N GLU A 60 4.24 7.71 17.52
CA GLU A 60 5.20 7.59 18.62
C GLU A 60 6.27 8.69 18.60
N TRP A 61 6.81 8.98 17.41
CA TRP A 61 7.80 10.05 17.27
C TRP A 61 7.18 11.43 17.56
N HIS A 62 5.98 11.69 17.04
CA HIS A 62 5.27 12.93 17.31
C HIS A 62 5.01 13.11 18.80
N ASP A 63 4.48 12.08 19.47
CA ASP A 63 4.17 12.10 20.90
C ASP A 63 5.44 12.33 21.74
N ALA A 64 6.56 11.69 21.36
CA ALA A 64 7.84 11.88 22.04
C ALA A 64 8.35 13.32 21.93
N VAL A 65 8.26 13.92 20.73
CA VAL A 65 8.66 15.33 20.50
C VAL A 65 7.76 16.27 21.28
N VAL A 66 6.44 16.10 21.17
CA VAL A 66 5.45 16.93 21.86
C VAL A 66 5.68 16.88 23.37
N ARG A 67 5.89 15.69 23.92
CA ARG A 67 6.20 15.52 25.34
C ARG A 67 7.50 16.19 25.75
N ALA A 68 8.57 16.01 24.98
CA ALA A 68 9.85 16.66 25.24
C ALA A 68 9.74 18.20 25.23
N VAL A 69 8.91 18.75 24.34
CA VAL A 69 8.64 20.20 24.31
C VAL A 69 7.85 20.63 25.54
N TYR A 70 6.79 19.90 25.93
CA TYR A 70 6.01 20.23 27.13
C TYR A 70 6.82 20.15 28.43
N ASP A 71 7.75 19.19 28.52
CA ASP A 71 8.63 19.01 29.68
C ASP A 71 9.77 20.05 29.73
N HIS A 72 10.00 20.80 28.64
CA HIS A 72 11.02 21.85 28.58
C HIS A 72 10.54 23.12 29.32
N PRO A 73 11.41 23.83 30.07
CA PRO A 73 11.04 25.07 30.76
C PRO A 73 10.38 26.14 29.88
N ASP A 74 10.82 26.22 28.62
CA ASP A 74 10.28 27.14 27.60
C ASP A 74 9.22 26.51 26.68
N GLY A 75 8.66 25.35 27.06
CA GLY A 75 7.77 24.56 26.20
C GLY A 75 6.57 25.33 25.67
N VAL A 76 5.98 26.18 26.50
CA VAL A 76 4.83 27.02 26.13
C VAL A 76 5.20 28.03 25.04
N GLN A 77 6.38 28.63 25.13
CA GLN A 77 6.90 29.61 24.17
C GLN A 77 7.22 28.95 22.83
N ILE A 78 7.81 27.75 22.87
CA ILE A 78 8.10 26.94 21.67
C ILE A 78 6.80 26.58 20.94
N MET A 79 5.78 26.09 21.66
CA MET A 79 4.49 25.72 21.06
C MET A 79 3.75 26.94 20.50
N LYS A 80 3.81 28.09 21.20
CA LYS A 80 3.23 29.34 20.71
C LYS A 80 3.89 29.81 19.42
N ALA A 81 5.23 29.83 19.37
CA ALA A 81 5.97 30.22 18.17
C ALA A 81 5.67 29.28 16.98
N ALA A 82 5.52 27.97 17.24
CA ALA A 82 5.15 27.01 16.21
C ALA A 82 3.72 27.25 15.68
N ALA A 83 2.76 27.56 16.57
CA ALA A 83 1.39 27.89 16.16
C ALA A 83 1.34 29.19 15.35
N ASP A 84 2.09 30.21 15.77
CA ASP A 84 2.18 31.50 15.06
C ASP A 84 2.81 31.34 13.66
N ALA A 85 3.75 30.40 13.49
CA ALA A 85 4.37 30.12 12.19
C ALA A 85 3.50 29.26 11.24
N ALA A 86 2.48 28.60 11.77
CA ALA A 86 1.56 27.75 11.00
C ALA A 86 0.30 28.49 10.52
N ALA A 87 0.09 29.73 10.97
CA ALA A 87 -0.99 30.63 10.58
C ALA A 87 -0.63 31.43 9.31
#